data_AF-A0A7W0Q150-F1
#
_entry.id   AF-A0A7W0Q150-F1
#
_cell.length_a   1.000
_cell.length_b   1.000
_cell.length_c   1.000
_cell.angle_alpha   90.00
_cell.angle_beta   90.00
_cell.angle_gamma   90.00
#
_symmetry.space_group_name_H-M   'P 1'
#
loop_
_entity.id
_entity.type
_entity.pdbx_description
1 polymer ?
#
loop_
_entity_poly.entity_id
_entity_poly.type
_entity_poly.pdbx_seq_one_letter_code
_entity_poly.pdbx_strand_id
1 'polypeptide(L)' 'MYKLKRPWADGRTHLVMEPVAFLWRLVGIIPPPRQHLVR' A
#
# COMPACT_ATOMS: atom_id res chain seq x y z
N MET A 1 -2.74 -13.84 -10.32
CA MET A 1 -1.27 -13.70 -10.35
C MET A 1 -0.96 -12.20 -10.38
N TYR A 2 -0.34 -11.63 -9.34
CA TYR A 2 -0.30 -10.18 -9.06
C TYR A 2 0.91 -9.45 -9.68
N LYS A 3 1.05 -9.43 -11.01
CA LYS A 3 2.23 -8.81 -11.65
C LYS A 3 2.12 -7.28 -11.73
N LEU A 4 3.23 -6.57 -11.49
CA LEU A 4 3.34 -5.13 -11.78
C LEU A 4 3.09 -4.83 -13.27
N LYS A 5 2.47 -3.66 -13.55
CA LYS A 5 2.23 -3.15 -14.91
C LYS A 5 3.51 -2.97 -15.74
N ARG A 6 4.63 -2.65 -15.09
CA ARG A 6 5.97 -2.66 -15.66
C ARG A 6 6.90 -3.33 -14.66
N PRO A 7 7.73 -4.31 -15.07
CA PRO A 7 8.79 -4.81 -14.22
C PRO A 7 9.77 -3.67 -13.93
N TRP A 8 10.41 -3.71 -12.76
CA TRP A 8 11.54 -2.84 -12.49
C TRP A 8 12.71 -3.11 -13.45
N ALA A 9 13.67 -2.19 -13.50
CA ALA A 9 14.83 -2.31 -14.38
C ALA A 9 15.64 -3.60 -14.16
N ASP A 10 15.53 -4.19 -12.97
CA ASP A 10 16.12 -5.47 -12.56
C ASP A 10 15.22 -6.70 -12.85
N GLY A 11 14.07 -6.51 -13.51
CA GLY A 11 13.11 -7.57 -13.84
C GLY A 11 12.14 -7.94 -12.71
N ARG A 12 12.24 -7.32 -11.51
CA ARG A 12 11.35 -7.64 -10.39
C ARG A 12 9.92 -7.19 -10.69
N THR A 13 8.97 -8.06 -10.32
CA THR A 13 7.52 -7.88 -10.61
C THR A 13 6.68 -7.67 -9.35
N HIS A 14 7.26 -7.84 -8.16
CA HIS A 14 6.59 -7.72 -6.88
C HIS A 14 7.61 -7.28 -5.82
N LEU A 15 7.17 -6.45 -4.86
CA LEU A 15 7.97 -6.11 -3.68
C LEU A 15 7.57 -7.05 -2.54
N VAL A 16 8.52 -7.82 -2.01
CA VAL A 16 8.29 -8.65 -0.82
C VAL A 16 8.62 -7.83 0.43
N MET A 17 7.67 -7.76 1.35
CA MET A 17 7.80 -7.08 2.64
C MET A 17 7.38 -8.04 3.75
N GLU A 18 7.89 -7.80 4.95
CA GLU A 18 7.37 -8.44 6.16
C GLU A 18 5.89 -8.05 6.34
N PRO A 19 4.97 -9.00 6.63
CA PRO A 19 3.53 -8.73 6.79
C PRO A 19 3.20 -7.49 7.64
N VAL A 20 3.86 -7.29 8.77
CA VAL A 20 3.62 -6.16 9.67
C VAL A 20 4.06 -4.86 9.03
N ALA A 21 5.21 -4.84 8.36
CA ALA A 21 5.70 -3.65 7.66
C ALA A 21 4.77 -3.24 6.50
N PHE A 22 4.16 -4.20 5.82
CA PHE A 22 3.15 -3.93 4.79
C PHE A 22 1.91 -3.24 5.38
N LEU A 23 1.39 -3.75 6.49
CA LEU A 23 0.22 -3.16 7.16
C LEU A 23 0.47 -1.72 7.61
N TRP A 24 1.64 -1.43 8.19
CA TRP A 24 2.01 -0.07 8.59
C TRP A 24 2.00 0.92 7.42
N ARG A 25 2.60 0.53 6.28
CA ARG A 25 2.62 1.36 5.07
C ARG A 25 1.23 1.54 4.47
N LEU A 26 0.41 0.49 4.51
CA LEU A 26 -0.97 0.54 4.03
C LEU A 26 -1.82 1.49 4.88
N VAL A 27 -1.70 1.44 6.20
CA VAL A 27 -2.44 2.34 7.10
C VAL A 27 -2.06 3.79 6.87
N GLY A 28 -0.78 4.09 6.60
CA GLY A 28 -0.31 5.46 6.35
C GLY A 28 -0.90 6.16 5.12
N ILE A 29 -1.47 5.41 4.16
CA ILE A 29 -2.14 5.99 2.98
C ILE A 29 -3.66 6.09 3.12
N ILE A 30 -4.24 5.54 4.19
CA ILE A 30 -5.69 5.64 4.44
C ILE A 30 -5.98 7.05 4.97
N PRO A 31 -6.81 7.85 4.28
CA PRO A 31 -7.19 9.15 4.80
C PRO A 31 -7.93 8.99 6.13
N PRO A 32 -7.77 9.92 7.09
CA PRO A 32 -8.47 9.85 8.36
C PRO A 32 -9.99 9.80 8.14
N PRO A 33 -10.75 9.15 9.03
CA PRO A 33 -12.21 9.10 8.94
C PRO A 33 -12.77 10.51 8.78
N ARG A 34 -13.64 10.71 7.78
CA ARG A 34 -14.34 11.99 7.61
C ARG A 34 -15.15 12.26 8.86
N GLN A 35 -14.79 13.30 9.60
CA GLN A 35 -15.57 13.74 10.76
C GLN A 35 -16.90 14.32 10.25
N HIS A 36 -18.00 13.94 10.88
CA HIS A 36 -19.28 14.58 10.63
C HIS A 36 -19.22 16.03 11.16
N LEU A 37 -19.43 17.00 10.28
CA LEU A 37 -19.38 18.44 10.59
C LEU A 37 -20.67 18.97 11.24
N VAL A 38 -21.59 18.10 11.66
CA VAL A 38 -22.88 18.50 12.23
C VAL A 38 -22.88 18.20 13.71
N ARG A 39 -23.19 19.23 14.51
CA ARG A 39 -23.47 19.17 15.94
C ARG A 39 -24.94 19.47 16.17
#